data_AF-A0A139Y0T4-F1
#
_entry.id   AF-A0A139Y0T4-F1
#
_cell.length_a   1.000
_cell.length_b   1.000
_cell.length_c   1.000
_cell.angle_alpha   90.00
_cell.angle_beta   90.00
_cell.angle_gamma   90.00
#
_symmetry.space_group_name_H-M   'P 1'
#
loop_
_entity.id
_entity.type
_entity.pdbx_description
1 polymer ?
#
loop_
_entity_poly.entity_id
_entity_poly.type
_entity_poly.pdbx_seq_one_letter_code
_entity_poly.pdbx_strand_id
1 'polypeptide(L)'
;MPDGNSIVGGIAVLAAILATGSVAVPRKLERIRKLEPPLEDAVYVLYLCCGYAGSAFLACGLLPLNQVIMDDYSMRISCAFTWWGALSGALVVAAINAGFAAISRVGMAVHAAISMGTAVVTSFLWGVLVNNDRLALLWVDIFAVVCLIAGSSISAFPKEIARSCESCCLKGTPLKCAEPEAVLVDTPEARPLIVEETQLLENHKIGHACGLLLCVVSGVCGGLSLGPMSFVPPEDKGIAFLPSFATGIIMAAVLALSIRLFVGKQKPAWHFRRAFPFGLLSGFLYMMAILAVIIAIPRISFAVAYPSKQTAIVVSGCWGILFFRELRGGAVAVFSLGSSLVLTGVVLLSNFTYPERVGIPSSIQPSVT
;
A
#
# COMPACT_ATOMS: atom_id res chain seq x y z
N MET A 1 -9.96 17.06 -25.82
CA MET A 1 -8.51 16.83 -25.66
C MET A 1 -8.27 16.62 -24.18
N PRO A 2 -7.45 15.65 -23.73
CA PRO A 2 -7.19 15.51 -22.31
C PRO A 2 -6.53 16.80 -21.80
N ASP A 3 -7.13 17.44 -20.81
CA ASP A 3 -6.60 18.66 -20.20
C ASP A 3 -5.18 18.40 -19.67
N GLY A 4 -4.25 19.34 -19.84
CA GLY A 4 -2.85 19.17 -19.41
C GLY A 4 -2.72 18.73 -17.94
N ASN A 5 -3.62 19.22 -17.08
CA ASN A 5 -3.70 18.86 -15.66
C ASN A 5 -4.04 17.38 -15.44
N SER A 6 -4.88 16.79 -16.30
CA SER A 6 -5.24 15.37 -16.23
C SER A 6 -4.05 14.46 -16.52
N ILE A 7 -3.19 14.87 -17.46
CA ILE A 7 -1.97 14.12 -17.83
C ILE A 7 -0.97 14.16 -16.67
N VAL A 8 -0.76 15.34 -16.07
CA VAL A 8 0.13 15.50 -14.91
C VAL A 8 -0.34 14.63 -13.73
N GLY A 9 -1.64 14.63 -13.44
CA GLY A 9 -2.22 13.77 -12.40
C GLY A 9 -2.00 12.28 -12.68
N GLY A 10 -2.18 11.84 -13.92
CA GLY A 10 -1.92 10.45 -14.34
C GLY A 10 -0.45 10.03 -14.20
N ILE A 11 0.49 10.89 -14.62
CA ILE A 11 1.93 10.65 -14.47
C ILE A 11 2.31 10.56 -12.98
N ALA A 12 1.74 11.44 -12.14
CA ALA A 12 1.98 11.42 -10.71
C ALA A 12 1.47 10.14 -10.06
N VAL A 13 0.28 9.64 -10.43
CA VAL A 13 -0.20 8.32 -9.98
C VAL A 13 0.71 7.20 -10.44
N LEU A 14 1.17 7.20 -11.69
CA LEU A 14 2.10 6.19 -12.18
C LEU A 14 3.41 6.17 -11.37
N ALA A 15 3.96 7.35 -11.07
CA ALA A 15 5.12 7.48 -10.19
C ALA A 15 4.82 6.93 -8.79
N ALA A 16 3.62 7.19 -8.25
CA ALA A 16 3.19 6.65 -6.96
C ALA A 16 3.09 5.11 -6.96
N ILE A 17 2.57 4.52 -8.03
CA ILE A 17 2.45 3.08 -8.22
C ILE A 17 3.84 2.42 -8.26
N LEU A 18 4.74 2.97 -9.06
CA LEU A 18 6.11 2.47 -9.21
C LEU A 18 6.88 2.54 -7.88
N ALA A 19 6.81 3.69 -7.21
CA ALA A 19 7.50 3.91 -5.95
C ALA A 19 6.92 3.01 -4.84
N THR A 20 5.60 2.95 -4.68
CA THR A 20 4.93 2.09 -3.68
C THR A 20 5.23 0.61 -3.90
N GLY A 21 5.14 0.13 -5.15
CA GLY A 21 5.40 -1.27 -5.48
C GLY A 21 6.85 -1.69 -5.24
N SER A 22 7.77 -0.72 -5.25
CA SER A 22 9.19 -0.93 -5.02
C SER A 22 9.62 -0.82 -3.55
N VAL A 23 8.75 -0.35 -2.63
CA VAL A 23 9.07 -0.16 -1.20
C VAL A 23 9.53 -1.46 -0.54
N ALA A 24 8.98 -2.61 -0.94
CA ALA A 24 9.31 -3.90 -0.32
C ALA A 24 10.65 -4.49 -0.82
N VAL A 25 11.18 -3.99 -1.94
CA VAL A 25 12.38 -4.56 -2.59
C VAL A 25 13.61 -4.51 -1.69
N PRO A 26 13.96 -3.38 -1.02
CA PRO A 26 15.17 -3.31 -0.21
C PRO A 26 15.17 -4.29 0.97
N ARG A 27 14.00 -4.61 1.52
CA ARG A 27 13.85 -5.59 2.61
C ARG A 27 14.13 -7.02 2.15
N LYS A 28 13.74 -7.35 0.92
CA LYS A 28 13.88 -8.69 0.32
C LYS A 28 15.29 -9.00 -0.18
N LEU A 29 16.20 -8.04 -0.20
CA LEU A 29 17.58 -8.27 -0.65
C LEU A 29 18.29 -9.30 0.24
N GLU A 30 19.01 -10.23 -0.38
CA GLU A 30 19.71 -11.32 0.32
C GLU A 30 20.65 -10.83 1.43
N ARG A 31 21.27 -9.66 1.24
CA ARG A 31 22.18 -9.04 2.20
C ARG A 31 21.49 -8.72 3.53
N ILE A 32 20.17 -8.46 3.53
CA ILE A 32 19.36 -8.29 4.74
C ILE A 32 18.83 -9.62 5.23
N ARG A 33 18.33 -10.47 4.33
CA ARG A 33 17.73 -11.75 4.69
C ARG A 33 18.72 -12.71 5.38
N LYS A 34 20.01 -12.62 5.04
CA LYS A 34 21.11 -13.44 5.60
C LYS A 34 21.76 -12.82 6.85
N LEU A 35 21.17 -11.81 7.48
CA LEU A 35 21.69 -11.25 8.73
C LEU A 35 21.47 -12.23 9.89
N GLU A 36 22.52 -12.45 10.67
CA GLU A 36 22.48 -13.21 11.92
C GLU A 36 22.89 -12.29 13.09
N PRO A 37 22.06 -12.17 14.15
CA PRO A 37 20.66 -12.62 14.26
C PRO A 37 19.71 -11.98 13.22
N PRO A 38 18.51 -12.55 12.96
CA PRO A 38 17.58 -12.00 11.99
C PRO A 38 17.10 -10.60 12.40
N LEU A 39 16.97 -9.71 11.41
CA LEU A 39 16.50 -8.35 11.65
C LEU A 39 15.04 -8.35 12.10
N GLU A 40 14.77 -7.72 13.24
CA GLU A 40 13.41 -7.57 13.75
C GLU A 40 12.57 -6.57 12.94
N ASP A 41 11.31 -6.93 12.69
CA ASP A 41 10.38 -6.11 11.90
C ASP A 41 10.24 -4.68 12.41
N ALA A 42 10.07 -4.49 13.72
CA ALA A 42 9.89 -3.15 14.27
C ALA A 42 11.14 -2.27 14.13
N VAL A 43 12.33 -2.87 14.18
CA VAL A 43 13.58 -2.14 13.95
C VAL A 43 13.66 -1.70 12.50
N TYR A 44 13.27 -2.58 11.57
CA TYR A 44 13.18 -2.22 10.15
C TYR A 44 12.13 -1.13 9.89
N VAL A 45 10.96 -1.21 10.54
CA VAL A 45 9.91 -0.18 10.48
C VAL A 45 10.43 1.16 10.97
N LEU A 46 11.19 1.19 12.08
CA LEU A 46 11.83 2.42 12.55
C LEU A 46 12.77 3.00 11.47
N TYR A 47 13.61 2.19 10.86
CA TYR A 47 14.54 2.65 9.81
C TYR A 47 13.81 3.18 8.58
N LEU A 48 12.71 2.51 8.19
CA LEU A 48 11.80 3.00 7.16
C LEU A 48 11.19 4.34 7.55
N CYS A 49 10.69 4.48 8.77
CA CYS A 49 10.09 5.73 9.28
C CYS A 49 11.12 6.88 9.32
N CYS A 50 12.37 6.60 9.69
CA CYS A 50 13.46 7.59 9.63
C CYS A 50 13.71 8.05 8.19
N GLY A 51 13.73 7.12 7.22
CA GLY A 51 13.90 7.45 5.81
C GLY A 51 12.74 8.28 5.27
N TYR A 52 11.53 7.90 5.67
CA TYR A 52 10.31 8.58 5.30
C TYR A 52 10.30 10.01 5.84
N ALA A 53 10.44 10.18 7.16
CA ALA A 53 10.46 11.50 7.79
C ALA A 53 11.61 12.38 7.27
N GLY A 54 12.81 11.82 7.13
CA GLY A 54 13.96 12.54 6.56
C GLY A 54 13.70 13.00 5.12
N SER A 55 13.09 12.15 4.29
CA SER A 55 12.71 12.50 2.92
C SER A 55 11.56 13.51 2.87
N ALA A 56 10.65 13.49 3.84
CA ALA A 56 9.57 14.46 3.96
C ALA A 56 10.12 15.85 4.29
N PHE A 57 11.08 15.95 5.23
CA PHE A 57 11.79 17.20 5.50
C PHE A 57 12.61 17.70 4.30
N LEU A 58 13.24 16.78 3.56
CA LEU A 58 13.96 17.13 2.33
C LEU A 58 13.00 17.65 1.25
N ALA A 59 11.80 17.07 1.13
CA ALA A 59 10.76 17.54 0.23
C ALA A 59 10.23 18.93 0.60
N CYS A 60 10.38 19.39 1.86
CA CYS A 60 10.09 20.77 2.23
C CYS A 60 11.00 21.79 1.52
N GLY A 61 12.15 21.37 0.97
CA GLY A 61 12.94 22.22 0.06
C GLY A 61 12.17 22.64 -1.20
N LEU A 62 11.10 21.90 -1.55
CA LEU A 62 10.21 22.21 -2.67
C LEU A 62 9.00 23.08 -2.25
N LEU A 63 8.95 23.60 -1.01
CA LEU A 63 7.89 24.50 -0.55
C LEU A 63 7.65 25.72 -1.45
N PRO A 64 8.67 26.35 -2.07
CA PRO A 64 8.42 27.44 -3.02
C PRO A 64 7.58 27.03 -4.24
N LEU A 65 7.57 25.73 -4.58
CA LEU A 65 6.76 25.17 -5.66
C LEU A 65 5.36 24.70 -5.18
N ASN A 66 5.02 24.88 -3.90
CA ASN A 66 3.75 24.38 -3.35
C ASN A 66 2.53 24.96 -4.07
N GLN A 67 2.58 26.26 -4.44
CA GLN A 67 1.53 26.94 -5.20
C GLN A 67 1.29 26.31 -6.58
N VAL A 68 2.38 25.96 -7.28
CA VAL A 68 2.32 25.30 -8.60
C VAL A 68 1.85 23.85 -8.46
N ILE A 69 2.26 23.17 -7.39
CA ILE A 69 1.88 21.77 -7.17
C ILE A 69 0.40 21.64 -6.83
N MET A 70 -0.14 22.57 -6.05
CA MET A 70 -1.54 22.58 -5.65
C MET A 70 -2.48 23.29 -6.63
N ASP A 71 -1.94 23.87 -7.72
CA ASP A 71 -2.69 24.71 -8.68
C ASP A 71 -3.50 25.83 -7.98
N ASP A 72 -2.99 26.33 -6.84
CA ASP A 72 -3.65 27.33 -6.00
C ASP A 72 -2.62 28.33 -5.44
N TYR A 73 -2.79 29.59 -5.78
CA TYR A 73 -1.91 30.70 -5.37
C TYR A 73 -2.13 31.15 -3.93
N SER A 74 -3.22 30.73 -3.28
CA SER A 74 -3.47 30.99 -1.85
C SER A 74 -2.63 30.09 -0.92
N MET A 75 -1.90 29.14 -1.49
CA MET A 75 -1.11 28.17 -0.73
C MET A 75 0.10 28.82 -0.06
N ARG A 76 0.34 28.40 1.18
CA ARG A 76 1.45 28.86 1.99
C ARG A 76 2.77 28.30 1.48
N ILE A 77 3.80 29.14 1.54
CA ILE A 77 5.19 28.82 1.18
C ILE A 77 6.09 28.57 2.40
N SER A 78 5.51 28.60 3.60
CA SER A 78 6.18 28.32 4.88
C SER A 78 5.64 27.03 5.51
N CYS A 79 6.45 26.42 6.38
CA CYS A 79 6.06 25.21 7.10
C CYS A 79 4.85 25.49 8.01
N ALA A 80 3.83 24.64 7.90
CA ALA A 80 2.68 24.66 8.79
C ALA A 80 2.68 23.41 9.66
N PHE A 81 2.43 23.59 10.95
CA PHE A 81 2.24 22.47 11.86
C PHE A 81 0.76 22.30 12.17
N THR A 82 0.21 21.15 11.80
CA THR A 82 -1.21 20.83 11.99
C THR A 82 -1.37 19.48 12.67
N TRP A 83 -2.25 19.36 13.67
CA TRP A 83 -2.47 18.07 14.33
C TRP A 83 -2.97 16.98 13.37
N TRP A 84 -3.66 17.38 12.30
CA TRP A 84 -4.08 16.49 11.21
C TRP A 84 -2.91 15.85 10.46
N GLY A 85 -1.83 16.60 10.23
CA GLY A 85 -0.59 16.04 9.67
C GLY A 85 0.00 14.97 10.57
N ALA A 86 0.13 15.27 11.86
CA ALA A 86 0.64 14.30 12.82
C ALA A 86 -0.23 13.04 12.90
N LEU A 87 -1.56 13.18 12.86
CA LEU A 87 -2.51 12.06 12.81
C LEU A 87 -2.33 11.21 11.54
N SER A 88 -2.22 11.84 10.38
CA SER A 88 -1.95 11.17 9.11
C SER A 88 -0.65 10.37 9.14
N GLY A 89 0.42 10.93 9.71
CA GLY A 89 1.68 10.22 9.91
C GLY A 89 1.55 9.03 10.86
N ALA A 90 0.79 9.20 11.95
CA ALA A 90 0.52 8.12 12.89
C ALA A 90 -0.29 6.97 12.26
N LEU A 91 -1.27 7.29 11.39
CA LEU A 91 -2.04 6.29 10.64
C LEU A 91 -1.15 5.45 9.72
N VAL A 92 -0.17 6.05 9.03
CA VAL A 92 0.80 5.29 8.23
C VAL A 92 1.57 4.31 9.09
N VAL A 93 2.09 4.76 10.23
CA VAL A 93 2.89 3.90 11.11
C VAL A 93 2.04 2.78 11.73
N ALA A 94 0.79 3.09 12.09
CA ALA A 94 -0.17 2.08 12.52
C ALA A 94 -0.43 1.05 11.42
N ALA A 95 -0.62 1.49 10.17
CA ALA A 95 -0.84 0.61 9.02
C ALA A 95 0.34 -0.33 8.78
N ILE A 96 1.57 0.19 8.84
CA ILE A 96 2.80 -0.58 8.63
C ILE A 96 3.00 -1.60 9.76
N ASN A 97 2.86 -1.19 11.03
CA ASN A 97 3.03 -2.10 12.17
C ASN A 97 1.95 -3.18 12.21
N ALA A 98 0.68 -2.81 11.99
CA ALA A 98 -0.41 -3.77 11.88
C ALA A 98 -0.18 -4.74 10.72
N GLY A 99 0.35 -4.24 9.59
CA GLY A 99 0.70 -5.06 8.43
C GLY A 99 1.76 -6.10 8.75
N PHE A 100 2.89 -5.72 9.36
CA PHE A 100 3.93 -6.69 9.77
C PHE A 100 3.40 -7.71 10.80
N ALA A 101 2.64 -7.25 11.79
CA ALA A 101 2.01 -8.14 12.76
C ALA A 101 1.01 -9.12 12.09
N ALA A 102 0.23 -8.66 11.12
CA ALA A 102 -0.69 -9.50 10.36
C ALA A 102 0.06 -10.53 9.50
N ILE A 103 1.11 -10.10 8.78
CA ILE A 103 1.95 -10.97 7.94
C ILE A 103 2.51 -12.14 8.76
N SER A 104 2.92 -11.90 10.01
CA SER A 104 3.44 -12.96 10.89
C SER A 104 2.40 -14.02 11.28
N ARG A 105 1.10 -13.75 11.11
CA ARG A 105 -0.02 -14.62 11.54
C ARG A 105 -0.79 -15.26 10.40
N VAL A 106 -1.04 -14.50 9.32
CA VAL A 106 -1.82 -14.97 8.16
C VAL A 106 -1.00 -15.12 6.88
N GLY A 107 0.27 -14.70 6.90
CA GLY A 107 1.15 -14.70 5.75
C GLY A 107 1.02 -13.47 4.86
N MET A 108 2.03 -13.25 4.00
CA MET A 108 2.13 -12.07 3.14
C MET A 108 1.02 -11.98 2.09
N ALA A 109 0.65 -13.10 1.48
CA ALA A 109 -0.36 -13.16 0.43
C ALA A 109 -1.74 -12.73 0.94
N VAL A 110 -2.20 -13.34 2.04
CA VAL A 110 -3.48 -13.01 2.68
C VAL A 110 -3.51 -11.56 3.15
N HIS A 111 -2.43 -11.10 3.77
CA HIS A 111 -2.31 -9.70 4.16
C HIS A 111 -2.43 -8.75 2.95
N ALA A 112 -1.70 -8.99 1.87
CA ALA A 112 -1.73 -8.12 0.69
C ALA A 112 -3.13 -8.04 0.07
N ALA A 113 -3.81 -9.19 -0.08
CA ALA A 113 -5.17 -9.24 -0.63
C ALA A 113 -6.16 -8.40 0.19
N ILE A 114 -6.20 -8.63 1.51
CA ILE A 114 -7.17 -7.99 2.40
C ILE A 114 -6.80 -6.52 2.64
N SER A 115 -5.54 -6.21 2.94
CA SER A 115 -5.08 -4.85 3.26
C SER A 115 -5.23 -3.92 2.05
N MET A 116 -4.83 -4.35 0.85
CA MET A 116 -4.97 -3.50 -0.34
C MET A 116 -6.43 -3.33 -0.76
N GLY A 117 -7.23 -4.41 -0.72
CA GLY A 117 -8.67 -4.32 -1.00
C GLY A 117 -9.40 -3.39 -0.03
N THR A 118 -9.13 -3.51 1.28
CA THR A 118 -9.72 -2.61 2.28
C THR A 118 -9.23 -1.18 2.12
N ALA A 119 -7.96 -0.95 1.77
CA ALA A 119 -7.44 0.39 1.48
C ALA A 119 -8.09 1.04 0.26
N VAL A 120 -8.39 0.27 -0.80
CA VAL A 120 -9.16 0.75 -1.97
C VAL A 120 -10.54 1.22 -1.53
N VAL A 121 -11.28 0.39 -0.78
CA VAL A 121 -12.64 0.73 -0.33
C VAL A 121 -12.64 1.94 0.59
N THR A 122 -11.78 1.96 1.61
CA THR A 122 -11.76 3.07 2.59
C THR A 122 -11.36 4.39 1.95
N SER A 123 -10.38 4.39 1.06
CA SER A 123 -9.96 5.62 0.39
C SER A 123 -10.98 6.12 -0.62
N PHE A 124 -11.64 5.23 -1.37
CA PHE A 124 -12.75 5.59 -2.26
C PHE A 124 -13.92 6.18 -1.45
N LEU A 125 -14.37 5.49 -0.40
CA LEU A 125 -15.46 5.99 0.45
C LEU A 125 -15.11 7.32 1.11
N TRP A 126 -13.86 7.53 1.53
CA TRP A 126 -13.45 8.82 2.08
C TRP A 126 -13.53 9.95 1.04
N GLY A 127 -13.07 9.70 -0.18
CA GLY A 127 -13.18 10.68 -1.28
C GLY A 127 -14.64 11.04 -1.58
N VAL A 128 -15.53 10.05 -1.63
CA VAL A 128 -16.94 10.27 -1.94
C VAL A 128 -17.69 10.92 -0.77
N LEU A 129 -17.57 10.38 0.45
CA LEU A 129 -18.39 10.78 1.60
C LEU A 129 -17.85 12.02 2.35
N VAL A 130 -16.53 12.20 2.40
CA VAL A 130 -15.90 13.29 3.16
C VAL A 130 -15.47 14.42 2.25
N ASN A 131 -14.83 14.10 1.12
CA ASN A 131 -14.35 15.13 0.19
C ASN A 131 -15.44 15.60 -0.79
N ASN A 132 -16.59 14.92 -0.83
CA ASN A 132 -17.66 15.18 -1.79
C ASN A 132 -17.15 15.18 -3.24
N ASP A 133 -16.24 14.25 -3.55
CA ASP A 133 -15.70 14.07 -4.90
C ASP A 133 -16.85 13.78 -5.87
N ARG A 134 -16.97 14.58 -6.94
CA ARG A 134 -18.07 14.46 -7.91
C ARG A 134 -17.93 13.19 -8.74
N LEU A 135 -18.98 12.37 -8.74
CA LEU A 135 -19.05 11.13 -9.52
C LEU A 135 -20.00 11.30 -10.71
N ALA A 136 -19.56 10.87 -11.89
CA ALA A 136 -20.42 10.85 -13.09
C ALA A 136 -21.44 9.70 -13.05
N LEU A 137 -20.93 8.50 -12.76
CA LEU A 137 -21.66 7.24 -12.90
C LEU A 137 -21.26 6.31 -11.76
N LEU A 138 -21.96 6.43 -10.62
CA LEU A 138 -21.68 5.67 -9.41
C LEU A 138 -21.56 4.15 -9.67
N TRP A 139 -22.37 3.60 -10.58
CA TRP A 139 -22.31 2.17 -10.92
C TRP A 139 -21.00 1.77 -11.60
N VAL A 140 -20.40 2.64 -12.42
CA VAL A 140 -19.09 2.39 -13.06
C VAL A 140 -17.99 2.44 -12.02
N ASP A 141 -18.06 3.39 -11.09
CA ASP A 141 -17.07 3.54 -10.03
C ASP A 141 -17.12 2.34 -9.06
N ILE A 142 -18.32 1.89 -8.68
CA ILE A 142 -18.50 0.67 -7.89
C ILE A 142 -17.94 -0.55 -8.64
N PHE A 143 -18.25 -0.70 -9.92
CA PHE A 143 -17.73 -1.80 -10.73
C PHE A 143 -16.19 -1.76 -10.83
N ALA A 144 -15.61 -0.57 -11.01
CA ALA A 144 -14.17 -0.37 -11.03
C ALA A 144 -13.52 -0.77 -9.69
N VAL A 145 -14.11 -0.38 -8.55
CA VAL A 145 -13.66 -0.79 -7.21
C VAL A 145 -13.73 -2.31 -7.03
N VAL A 146 -14.81 -2.95 -7.50
CA VAL A 146 -14.94 -4.42 -7.46
C VAL A 146 -13.84 -5.08 -8.31
N CYS A 147 -13.56 -4.57 -9.51
CA CYS A 147 -12.45 -5.05 -10.34
C CYS A 147 -11.09 -4.90 -9.64
N LEU A 148 -10.85 -3.77 -8.97
CA LEU A 148 -9.61 -3.55 -8.20
C LEU A 148 -9.46 -4.56 -7.06
N ILE A 149 -10.52 -4.81 -6.29
CA ILE A 149 -10.50 -5.76 -5.16
C ILE A 149 -10.31 -7.19 -5.66
N ALA A 150 -11.11 -7.60 -6.66
CA ALA A 150 -11.04 -8.93 -7.24
C ALA A 150 -9.68 -9.18 -7.89
N GLY A 151 -9.16 -8.22 -8.67
CA GLY A 151 -7.87 -8.30 -9.31
C GLY A 151 -6.73 -8.37 -8.30
N SER A 152 -6.76 -7.55 -7.26
CA SER A 152 -5.75 -7.57 -6.19
C SER A 152 -5.76 -8.90 -5.43
N SER A 153 -6.95 -9.47 -5.21
CA SER A 153 -7.10 -10.78 -4.56
C SER A 153 -6.54 -11.91 -5.43
N ILE A 154 -6.84 -11.92 -6.73
CA ILE A 154 -6.29 -12.93 -7.67
C ILE A 154 -4.76 -12.81 -7.74
N SER A 155 -4.23 -11.59 -7.85
CA SER A 155 -2.79 -11.34 -7.91
C SER A 155 -2.05 -11.71 -6.61
N ALA A 156 -2.74 -11.77 -5.47
CA ALA A 156 -2.16 -12.16 -4.19
C ALA A 156 -2.03 -13.68 -4.01
N PHE A 157 -2.85 -14.49 -4.70
CA PHE A 157 -2.86 -15.96 -4.58
C PHE A 157 -2.56 -16.71 -5.90
N PRO A 158 -1.48 -16.37 -6.61
CA PRO A 158 -1.22 -16.95 -7.93
C PRO A 158 -0.91 -18.45 -7.87
N LYS A 159 -0.21 -18.93 -6.82
CA LYS A 159 0.18 -20.34 -6.67
C LYS A 159 -0.99 -21.24 -6.26
N GLU A 160 -1.86 -20.78 -5.38
CA GLU A 160 -3.03 -21.52 -4.89
C GLU A 160 -4.07 -21.67 -6.00
N ILE A 161 -4.36 -20.59 -6.71
CA ILE A 161 -5.32 -20.59 -7.82
C ILE A 161 -4.80 -21.43 -8.98
N ALA A 162 -3.51 -21.34 -9.33
CA ALA A 162 -2.91 -22.18 -10.37
C ALA A 162 -3.03 -23.67 -10.03
N ARG A 163 -2.70 -24.07 -8.79
CA ARG A 163 -2.84 -25.46 -8.33
C ARG A 163 -4.29 -25.95 -8.36
N SER A 164 -5.24 -25.11 -7.95
CA SER A 164 -6.66 -25.45 -7.99
C SER A 164 -7.17 -25.62 -9.43
N CYS A 165 -6.71 -24.76 -10.34
CA CYS A 165 -7.03 -24.84 -11.77
C CYS A 165 -6.45 -26.10 -12.41
N GLU A 166 -5.18 -26.43 -12.14
CA GLU A 166 -4.55 -27.67 -12.62
C GLU A 166 -5.27 -28.91 -12.08
N SER A 167 -5.63 -28.94 -10.79
CA SER A 167 -6.38 -30.05 -10.19
C SER A 167 -7.78 -30.23 -10.79
N CYS A 168 -8.45 -29.14 -11.20
CA CYS A 168 -9.72 -29.21 -11.91
C CYS A 168 -9.55 -29.70 -13.36
N CYS A 169 -8.49 -29.27 -14.05
CA CYS A 169 -8.19 -29.67 -15.43
C CYS A 169 -7.70 -31.13 -15.55
N LEU A 170 -6.99 -31.66 -14.54
CA LEU A 170 -6.45 -33.02 -14.52
C LEU A 170 -7.43 -34.10 -14.03
N LYS A 171 -8.68 -33.75 -13.69
CA LYS A 171 -9.74 -34.75 -13.39
C LYS A 171 -10.15 -35.64 -14.59
N GLY A 172 -9.51 -35.50 -15.75
CA GLY A 172 -9.79 -36.27 -16.97
C GLY A 172 -8.72 -37.29 -17.40
N THR A 173 -7.58 -37.41 -16.72
CA THR A 173 -6.49 -38.31 -17.17
C THR A 173 -5.77 -38.96 -15.98
N PRO A 174 -5.61 -40.31 -15.96
CA PRO A 174 -4.90 -40.97 -14.87
C PRO A 174 -3.40 -40.59 -14.93
N LEU A 175 -2.92 -39.94 -13.88
CA LEU A 175 -1.53 -39.51 -13.75
C LEU A 175 -0.61 -40.74 -13.57
N LYS A 176 0.27 -40.95 -14.56
CA LYS A 176 1.54 -41.64 -14.35
C LYS A 176 2.34 -40.90 -13.28
N CYS A 177 2.89 -41.64 -12.33
CA CYS A 177 3.85 -41.13 -11.34
C CYS A 177 4.98 -40.37 -12.05
N ALA A 178 4.93 -39.04 -12.00
CA ALA A 178 6.06 -38.20 -12.35
C ALA A 178 6.99 -38.14 -11.12
N GLU A 179 8.27 -38.42 -11.37
CA GLU A 179 9.36 -38.41 -10.40
C GLU A 179 9.45 -37.07 -9.65
N PRO A 180 9.99 -37.07 -8.43
CA PRO A 180 10.04 -35.89 -7.58
C PRO A 180 11.03 -34.87 -8.15
N GLU A 181 10.54 -33.94 -8.98
CA GLU A 181 11.27 -32.74 -9.35
C GLU A 181 11.55 -31.97 -8.05
N ALA A 182 12.84 -31.73 -7.79
CA ALA A 182 13.35 -31.14 -6.56
C ALA A 182 12.56 -29.87 -6.21
N VAL A 183 11.66 -30.02 -5.23
CA VAL A 183 11.03 -28.91 -4.52
C VAL A 183 12.18 -28.10 -3.93
N LEU A 184 12.54 -27.02 -4.62
CA LEU A 184 13.23 -25.88 -4.01
C LEU A 184 12.34 -25.51 -2.83
N VAL A 185 12.76 -25.98 -1.66
CA VAL A 185 12.15 -25.68 -0.37
C VAL A 185 12.10 -24.17 -0.31
N ASP A 186 10.90 -23.63 -0.58
CA ASP A 186 10.54 -22.25 -0.27
C ASP A 186 10.81 -22.15 1.22
N THR A 187 11.97 -21.60 1.58
CA THR A 187 12.31 -21.35 2.97
C THR A 187 11.23 -20.37 3.43
N PRO A 188 10.34 -20.78 4.35
CA PRO A 188 9.19 -19.96 4.70
C PRO A 188 9.71 -18.61 5.20
N GLU A 189 9.43 -17.55 4.45
CA GLU A 189 9.86 -16.17 4.76
C GLU A 189 9.24 -15.64 6.06
N ALA A 190 8.41 -16.44 6.72
CA ALA A 190 8.19 -16.36 8.16
C ALA A 190 8.02 -17.79 8.71
N ARG A 191 9.04 -18.34 9.37
CA ARG A 191 8.81 -19.44 10.32
C ARG A 191 8.11 -18.84 11.55
N PRO A 192 6.90 -19.28 11.92
CA PRO A 192 6.43 -19.04 13.28
C PRO A 192 7.39 -19.76 14.22
N LEU A 193 8.00 -19.01 15.13
CA LEU A 193 8.82 -19.53 16.22
C LEU A 193 7.93 -20.39 17.14
N ILE A 194 8.13 -21.71 17.06
CA ILE A 194 7.90 -22.75 18.08
C ILE A 194 6.64 -22.57 18.95
N VAL A 195 5.59 -23.36 18.71
CA VAL A 195 4.62 -23.76 19.75
C VAL A 195 4.14 -25.20 19.49
N GLU A 196 3.85 -25.91 20.58
CA GLU A 196 3.59 -27.35 20.76
C GLU A 196 2.17 -27.80 20.33
N GLU A 197 2.05 -28.98 19.71
CA GLU A 197 1.05 -29.36 18.69
C GLU A 197 -0.43 -29.51 19.14
N THR A 198 -0.76 -29.54 20.44
CA THR A 198 -2.12 -29.97 20.87
C THR A 198 -2.97 -28.88 21.55
N GLN A 199 -2.36 -27.85 22.16
CA GLN A 199 -3.05 -26.60 22.56
C GLN A 199 -3.07 -25.54 21.44
N LEU A 200 -2.50 -25.91 20.29
CA LEU A 200 -2.27 -25.06 19.13
C LEU A 200 -3.56 -24.77 18.34
N LEU A 201 -4.53 -25.68 18.24
CA LEU A 201 -5.67 -25.51 17.32
C LEU A 201 -6.65 -24.39 17.70
N GLU A 202 -6.98 -24.19 18.98
CA GLU A 202 -7.85 -23.06 19.42
C GLU A 202 -7.09 -21.73 19.40
N ASN A 203 -5.85 -21.71 19.89
CA ASN A 203 -4.97 -20.54 19.81
C ASN A 203 -4.61 -20.17 18.37
N HIS A 204 -4.60 -21.13 17.44
CA HIS A 204 -4.37 -20.92 16.02
C HIS A 204 -5.57 -20.25 15.36
N LYS A 205 -6.81 -20.62 15.71
CA LYS A 205 -8.02 -19.91 15.22
C LYS A 205 -8.09 -18.47 15.73
N ILE A 206 -7.81 -18.24 17.01
CA ILE A 206 -7.79 -16.90 17.61
C ILE A 206 -6.64 -16.07 17.01
N GLY A 207 -5.45 -16.66 16.86
CA GLY A 207 -4.29 -16.02 16.24
C GLY A 207 -4.54 -15.66 14.77
N HIS A 208 -5.18 -16.55 14.02
CA HIS A 208 -5.55 -16.32 12.63
C HIS A 208 -6.63 -15.23 12.51
N ALA A 209 -7.70 -15.29 13.32
CA ALA A 209 -8.73 -14.26 13.35
C ALA A 209 -8.16 -12.87 13.73
N CYS A 210 -7.26 -12.83 14.72
CA CYS A 210 -6.56 -11.61 15.09
C CYS A 210 -5.66 -11.10 13.95
N GLY A 211 -5.00 -12.00 13.21
CA GLY A 211 -4.25 -11.65 12.01
C GLY A 211 -5.13 -11.05 10.91
N LEU A 212 -6.32 -11.62 10.65
CA LEU A 212 -7.28 -11.08 9.68
C LEU A 212 -7.77 -9.68 10.09
N LEU A 213 -8.09 -9.48 11.37
CA LEU A 213 -8.46 -8.16 11.90
C LEU A 213 -7.32 -7.14 11.70
N LEU A 214 -6.07 -7.54 11.95
CA LEU A 214 -4.91 -6.68 11.71
C LEU A 214 -4.70 -6.35 10.22
N CYS A 215 -5.04 -7.26 9.30
CA CYS A 215 -5.05 -6.94 7.86
C CYS A 215 -6.05 -5.83 7.54
N VAL A 216 -7.27 -5.91 8.09
CA VAL A 216 -8.29 -4.88 7.91
C VAL A 216 -7.83 -3.56 8.51
N VAL A 217 -7.32 -3.56 9.75
CA VAL A 217 -6.79 -2.35 10.39
C VAL A 217 -5.66 -1.74 9.56
N SER A 218 -4.73 -2.56 9.05
CA SER A 218 -3.64 -2.11 8.19
C SER A 218 -4.17 -1.38 6.95
N GLY A 219 -5.15 -1.97 6.26
CA GLY A 219 -5.71 -1.37 5.05
C GLY A 219 -6.60 -0.16 5.33
N VAL A 220 -7.38 -0.14 6.41
CA VAL A 220 -8.16 1.04 6.83
C VAL A 220 -7.21 2.20 7.14
N CYS A 221 -6.21 2.00 7.99
CA CYS A 221 -5.24 3.05 8.33
C CYS A 221 -4.42 3.48 7.11
N GLY A 222 -4.05 2.53 6.24
CA GLY A 222 -3.29 2.80 5.02
C GLY A 222 -4.09 3.59 3.99
N GLY A 223 -5.37 3.26 3.79
CA GLY A 223 -6.29 3.97 2.88
C GLY A 223 -6.65 5.37 3.40
N LEU A 224 -6.74 5.54 4.72
CA LEU A 224 -7.05 6.82 5.36
C LEU A 224 -5.82 7.69 5.64
N SER A 225 -4.61 7.27 5.29
CA SER A 225 -3.41 7.96 5.77
C SER A 225 -3.27 9.40 5.24
N LEU A 226 -3.85 9.73 4.08
CA LEU A 226 -3.98 11.12 3.61
C LEU A 226 -5.39 11.71 3.82
N GLY A 227 -6.33 10.97 4.38
CA GLY A 227 -7.70 11.45 4.64
C GLY A 227 -7.76 12.68 5.56
N PRO A 228 -6.99 12.76 6.67
CA PRO A 228 -6.96 13.95 7.53
C PRO A 228 -6.53 15.24 6.83
N MET A 229 -5.84 15.16 5.69
CA MET A 229 -5.47 16.34 4.88
C MET A 229 -6.69 17.13 4.40
N SER A 230 -7.85 16.49 4.29
CA SER A 230 -9.11 17.13 3.91
C SER A 230 -9.59 18.16 4.93
N PHE A 231 -9.25 17.98 6.22
CA PHE A 231 -9.62 18.88 7.31
C PHE A 231 -8.60 19.99 7.57
N VAL A 232 -7.47 19.99 6.86
CA VAL A 232 -6.45 21.03 6.96
C VAL A 232 -6.96 22.28 6.23
N PRO A 233 -6.77 23.50 6.78
CA PRO A 233 -7.06 24.73 6.06
C PRO A 233 -6.43 24.72 4.66
N PRO A 234 -7.08 25.28 3.64
CA PRO A 234 -6.60 25.20 2.25
C PRO A 234 -5.16 25.69 2.11
N GLU A 235 -4.81 26.78 2.80
CA GLU A 235 -3.46 27.36 2.81
C GLU A 235 -2.34 26.40 3.26
N ASP A 236 -2.64 25.43 4.13
CA ASP A 236 -1.66 24.53 4.76
C ASP A 236 -1.61 23.15 4.08
N LYS A 237 -2.29 22.99 2.93
CA LYS A 237 -2.28 21.76 2.14
C LYS A 237 -0.98 21.62 1.33
N GLY A 238 -0.78 20.42 0.80
CA GLY A 238 0.34 20.05 -0.06
C GLY A 238 1.63 19.79 0.68
N ILE A 239 2.70 20.45 0.24
CA ILE A 239 4.03 20.28 0.81
C ILE A 239 4.08 20.89 2.22
N ALA A 240 3.32 21.98 2.47
CA ALA A 240 3.24 22.63 3.77
C ALA A 240 2.78 21.70 4.91
N PHE A 241 2.06 20.63 4.57
CA PHE A 241 1.58 19.58 5.47
C PHE A 241 2.67 18.55 5.87
N LEU A 242 3.71 18.39 5.05
CA LEU A 242 4.73 17.34 5.22
C LEU A 242 5.55 17.41 6.51
N PRO A 243 5.94 18.59 7.04
CA PRO A 243 6.63 18.67 8.32
C PRO A 243 5.83 18.03 9.45
N SER A 244 4.53 18.35 9.55
CA SER A 244 3.65 17.79 10.58
C SER A 244 3.39 16.29 10.36
N PHE A 245 3.29 15.89 9.10
CA PHE A 245 3.19 14.48 8.74
C PHE A 245 4.43 13.69 9.17
N ALA A 246 5.63 14.25 8.96
CA ALA A 246 6.90 13.65 9.35
C ALA A 246 7.07 13.53 10.87
N THR A 247 6.67 14.54 11.65
CA THR A 247 6.69 14.47 13.11
C THR A 247 5.74 13.39 13.64
N GLY A 248 4.54 13.27 13.04
CA GLY A 248 3.60 12.19 13.34
C GLY A 248 4.20 10.80 13.13
N ILE A 249 4.90 10.60 12.01
CA ILE A 249 5.60 9.35 11.71
C ILE A 249 6.64 9.03 12.79
N ILE A 250 7.53 9.97 13.11
CA ILE A 250 8.59 9.72 14.09
C ILE A 250 8.02 9.46 15.47
N MET A 251 7.05 10.26 15.92
CA MET A 251 6.40 10.07 17.22
C MET A 251 5.73 8.69 17.32
N ALA A 252 4.96 8.30 16.31
CA ALA A 252 4.29 7.01 16.29
C ALA A 252 5.29 5.85 16.18
N ALA A 253 6.37 6.00 15.43
CA ALA A 253 7.39 4.97 15.27
C ALA A 253 8.18 4.74 16.56
N VAL A 254 8.56 5.82 17.25
CA VAL A 254 9.20 5.74 18.57
C VAL A 254 8.26 5.11 19.58
N LEU A 255 6.99 5.53 19.62
CA LEU A 255 6.00 4.95 20.52
C LEU A 255 5.81 3.45 20.27
N ALA A 256 5.66 3.03 19.02
CA ALA A 256 5.52 1.62 18.64
C ALA A 256 6.75 0.80 19.05
N LEU A 257 7.95 1.34 18.85
CA LEU A 257 9.20 0.70 19.27
C LEU A 257 9.29 0.63 20.80
N SER A 258 8.97 1.71 21.52
CA SER A 258 8.96 1.75 22.98
C SER A 258 8.03 0.68 23.54
N ILE A 259 6.79 0.58 23.04
CA ILE A 259 5.84 -0.46 23.44
C ILE A 259 6.46 -1.85 23.23
N ARG A 260 7.09 -2.09 22.08
CA ARG A 260 7.75 -3.38 21.81
C ARG A 260 8.94 -3.64 22.73
N LEU A 261 9.73 -2.63 23.07
CA LEU A 261 10.86 -2.77 23.99
C LEU A 261 10.41 -3.07 25.42
N PHE A 262 9.30 -2.49 25.87
CA PHE A 262 8.75 -2.72 27.21
C PHE A 262 7.99 -4.05 27.33
N VAL A 263 7.31 -4.49 26.27
CA VAL A 263 6.54 -5.74 26.25
C VAL A 263 7.38 -6.93 25.79
N GLY A 264 8.42 -6.68 25.00
CA GLY A 264 9.28 -7.68 24.39
C GLY A 264 10.23 -8.32 25.39
N LYS A 265 10.31 -9.65 25.38
CA LYS A 265 11.23 -10.42 26.23
C LYS A 265 12.66 -10.51 25.68
N GLN A 266 12.89 -10.12 24.41
CA GLN A 266 14.19 -10.20 23.73
C GLN A 266 14.69 -8.80 23.37
N LYS A 267 16.00 -8.58 23.49
CA LYS A 267 16.64 -7.32 23.11
C LYS A 267 16.79 -7.27 21.58
N PRO A 268 16.35 -6.20 20.90
CA PRO A 268 16.42 -6.15 19.46
C PRO A 268 17.84 -6.04 18.93
N ALA A 269 18.12 -6.81 17.90
CA ALA A 269 19.34 -6.69 17.13
C ALA A 269 19.21 -5.55 16.11
N TRP A 270 19.96 -4.47 16.34
CA TRP A 270 19.82 -3.24 15.57
C TRP A 270 20.37 -3.37 14.14
N HIS A 271 21.52 -4.04 13.95
CA HIS A 271 22.21 -4.14 12.65
C HIS A 271 22.35 -2.79 11.90
N PHE A 272 22.55 -1.69 12.64
CA PHE A 272 22.48 -0.31 12.13
C PHE A 272 23.22 -0.13 10.80
N ARG A 273 24.52 -0.48 10.73
CA ARG A 273 25.31 -0.30 9.50
C ARG A 273 24.82 -1.07 8.28
N ARG A 274 24.17 -2.22 8.47
CA ARG A 274 23.78 -3.13 7.37
C ARG A 274 22.33 -2.96 6.97
N ALA A 275 21.43 -2.67 7.91
CA ALA A 275 19.99 -2.60 7.66
C ALA A 275 19.46 -1.16 7.49
N PHE A 276 20.07 -0.18 8.17
CA PHE A 276 19.64 1.22 8.12
C PHE A 276 19.55 1.81 6.70
N PRO A 277 20.55 1.65 5.80
CA PRO A 277 20.46 2.25 4.46
C PRO A 277 19.31 1.69 3.61
N PHE A 278 18.96 0.41 3.77
CA PHE A 278 17.84 -0.19 3.05
C PHE A 278 16.49 0.20 3.64
N GLY A 279 16.41 0.41 4.96
CA GLY A 279 15.26 1.02 5.61
C GLY A 279 15.06 2.45 5.11
N LEU A 280 16.13 3.26 5.10
CA LEU A 280 16.12 4.62 4.57
C LEU A 280 15.62 4.66 3.12
N LEU A 281 16.14 3.78 2.25
CA LEU A 281 15.73 3.69 0.85
C LEU A 281 14.23 3.37 0.70
N SER A 282 13.72 2.44 1.52
CA SER A 282 12.30 2.09 1.51
C SER A 282 11.41 3.24 1.97
N GLY A 283 11.87 3.97 3.00
CA GLY A 283 11.20 5.18 3.48
C GLY A 283 11.19 6.30 2.43
N PHE A 284 12.30 6.49 1.72
CA PHE A 284 12.39 7.43 0.61
C PHE A 284 11.41 7.07 -0.53
N LEU A 285 11.36 5.79 -0.94
CA LEU A 285 10.41 5.33 -1.96
C LEU A 285 8.96 5.56 -1.52
N TYR A 286 8.63 5.29 -0.25
CA TYR A 286 7.29 5.53 0.27
C TYR A 286 6.94 7.03 0.27
N MET A 287 7.88 7.88 0.68
CA MET A 287 7.71 9.34 0.65
C MET A 287 7.48 9.84 -0.78
N MET A 288 8.28 9.37 -1.75
CA MET A 288 8.09 9.70 -3.16
C MET A 288 6.69 9.32 -3.65
N ALA A 289 6.19 8.16 -3.25
CA ALA A 289 4.84 7.75 -3.60
C ALA A 289 3.76 8.68 -3.02
N ILE A 290 3.94 9.13 -1.78
CA ILE A 290 2.98 9.99 -1.10
C ILE A 290 3.03 11.41 -1.64
N LEU A 291 4.20 11.94 -1.94
CA LEU A 291 4.35 13.22 -2.63
C LEU A 291 3.67 13.18 -4.01
N ALA A 292 3.85 12.09 -4.75
CA ALA A 292 3.23 11.93 -6.05
C ALA A 292 1.69 11.84 -5.95
N VAL A 293 1.14 11.21 -4.91
CA VAL A 293 -0.30 11.26 -4.64
C VAL A 293 -0.77 12.67 -4.25
N ILE A 294 -0.01 13.40 -3.43
CA ILE A 294 -0.33 14.79 -3.07
C ILE A 294 -0.41 15.67 -4.33
N ILE A 295 0.48 15.46 -5.31
CA ILE A 295 0.44 16.13 -6.62
C ILE A 295 -0.78 15.68 -7.46
N ALA A 296 -1.21 14.43 -7.33
CA ALA A 296 -2.32 13.88 -8.11
C ALA A 296 -3.71 14.32 -7.61
N ILE A 297 -3.92 14.38 -6.29
CA ILE A 297 -5.23 14.69 -5.67
C ILE A 297 -5.92 15.94 -6.25
N PRO A 298 -5.28 17.12 -6.37
CA PRO A 298 -5.97 18.31 -6.90
C PRO A 298 -6.39 18.17 -8.37
N ARG A 299 -5.79 17.23 -9.12
CA ARG A 299 -5.98 17.07 -10.57
C ARG A 299 -6.92 15.92 -10.91
N ILE A 300 -6.92 14.87 -10.10
CA ILE A 300 -7.67 13.64 -10.33
C ILE A 300 -8.32 13.10 -9.05
N SER A 301 -8.67 13.97 -8.11
CA SER A 301 -9.42 13.66 -6.88
C SER A 301 -8.80 12.61 -5.94
N PHE A 302 -9.33 12.54 -4.72
CA PHE A 302 -8.87 11.57 -3.75
C PHE A 302 -9.43 10.17 -4.06
N ALA A 303 -10.70 10.11 -4.45
CA ALA A 303 -11.42 8.89 -4.78
C ALA A 303 -10.81 8.10 -5.94
N VAL A 304 -10.06 8.75 -6.85
CA VAL A 304 -9.37 8.06 -7.95
C VAL A 304 -7.88 7.86 -7.66
N ALA A 305 -7.17 8.89 -7.17
CA ALA A 305 -5.72 8.83 -6.99
C ALA A 305 -5.29 7.72 -6.00
N TYR A 306 -5.98 7.61 -4.87
CA TYR A 306 -5.58 6.70 -3.80
C TYR A 306 -5.87 5.22 -4.11
N PRO A 307 -7.07 4.85 -4.63
CA PRO A 307 -7.30 3.52 -5.15
C PRO A 307 -6.35 3.15 -6.29
N SER A 308 -6.06 4.09 -7.20
CA SER A 308 -5.14 3.83 -8.31
C SER A 308 -3.72 3.53 -7.83
N LYS A 309 -3.25 4.18 -6.76
CA LYS A 309 -1.96 3.85 -6.11
C LYS A 309 -1.87 2.38 -5.67
N GLN A 310 -2.99 1.74 -5.29
CA GLN A 310 -2.99 0.34 -4.84
C GLN A 310 -2.64 -0.68 -5.94
N THR A 311 -2.64 -0.25 -7.21
CA THR A 311 -2.11 -1.07 -8.31
C THR A 311 -0.60 -1.27 -8.27
N ALA A 312 0.07 -0.68 -7.29
CA ALA A 312 1.42 -1.02 -6.85
C ALA A 312 1.64 -2.54 -6.68
N ILE A 313 0.59 -3.32 -6.44
CA ILE A 313 0.66 -4.80 -6.42
C ILE A 313 1.19 -5.38 -7.72
N VAL A 314 0.88 -4.77 -8.88
CA VAL A 314 1.36 -5.20 -10.19
C VAL A 314 2.87 -5.00 -10.28
N VAL A 315 3.36 -3.82 -9.87
CA VAL A 315 4.81 -3.53 -9.86
C VAL A 315 5.55 -4.42 -8.87
N SER A 316 4.99 -4.61 -7.67
CA SER A 316 5.57 -5.49 -6.65
C SER A 316 5.67 -6.93 -7.14
N GLY A 317 4.61 -7.45 -7.78
CA GLY A 317 4.63 -8.79 -8.38
C GLY A 317 5.58 -8.91 -9.57
N CYS A 318 5.74 -7.86 -10.39
CA CYS A 318 6.77 -7.81 -11.44
C CYS A 318 8.19 -7.94 -10.86
N TRP A 319 8.51 -7.27 -9.75
CA TRP A 319 9.78 -7.48 -9.05
C TRP A 319 9.91 -8.93 -8.55
N GLY A 320 8.84 -9.50 -8.02
CA GLY A 320 8.76 -10.91 -7.60
C GLY A 320 9.04 -11.91 -8.73
N ILE A 321 8.52 -11.65 -9.94
CA ILE A 321 8.70 -12.50 -11.13
C ILE A 321 10.09 -12.32 -11.74
N LEU A 322 10.48 -11.07 -12.04
CA LEU A 322 11.66 -10.78 -12.85
C LEU A 322 12.96 -10.86 -12.05
N PHE A 323 12.96 -10.31 -10.84
CA PHE A 323 14.16 -10.16 -10.02
C PHE A 323 14.29 -11.31 -9.01
N PHE A 324 13.26 -11.56 -8.20
CA PHE A 324 13.31 -12.60 -7.16
C PHE A 324 12.95 -14.01 -7.67
N ARG A 325 12.33 -14.11 -8.85
CA ARG A 325 11.90 -15.37 -9.50
C ARG A 325 11.01 -16.25 -8.59
N GLU A 326 10.19 -15.61 -7.76
CA GLU A 326 9.30 -16.24 -6.76
C GLU A 326 8.07 -16.92 -7.39
N LEU A 327 7.66 -16.48 -8.58
CA LEU A 327 6.53 -17.00 -9.34
C LEU A 327 7.03 -17.60 -10.66
N ARG A 328 6.63 -18.85 -10.94
CA ARG A 328 6.97 -19.58 -12.18
C ARG A 328 5.76 -20.38 -12.68
N GLY A 329 5.76 -20.72 -13.97
CA GLY A 329 4.73 -21.56 -14.59
C GLY A 329 3.34 -20.92 -14.55
N GLY A 330 2.30 -21.72 -14.29
CA GLY A 330 0.90 -21.29 -14.28
C GLY A 330 0.58 -20.15 -13.30
N ALA A 331 1.37 -20.00 -12.23
CA ALA A 331 1.22 -18.89 -11.29
C ALA A 331 1.44 -17.52 -11.95
N VAL A 332 2.31 -17.44 -12.97
CA VAL A 332 2.54 -16.19 -13.72
C VAL A 332 1.29 -15.84 -14.53
N ALA A 333 0.63 -16.82 -15.16
CA ALA A 333 -0.60 -16.59 -15.92
C ALA A 333 -1.75 -16.08 -15.03
N VAL A 334 -1.91 -16.66 -13.83
CA VAL A 334 -2.90 -16.19 -12.84
C VAL A 334 -2.58 -14.77 -12.39
N PHE A 335 -1.31 -14.47 -12.09
CA PHE A 335 -0.89 -13.12 -11.74
C PHE A 335 -1.14 -12.13 -12.86
N SER A 336 -0.90 -12.50 -14.13
CA SER A 336 -1.20 -11.67 -15.30
C SER A 336 -2.70 -11.42 -15.45
N LEU A 337 -3.54 -12.42 -15.18
CA LEU A 337 -5.00 -12.27 -15.18
C LEU A 337 -5.46 -11.28 -14.10
N GLY A 338 -5.00 -11.46 -12.85
CA GLY A 338 -5.29 -10.55 -11.75
C GLY A 338 -4.81 -9.13 -12.03
N SER A 339 -3.59 -8.98 -12.55
CA SER A 339 -3.01 -7.68 -12.93
C SER A 339 -3.80 -7.01 -14.05
N SER A 340 -4.28 -7.76 -15.03
CA SER A 340 -5.13 -7.22 -16.10
C SER A 340 -6.44 -6.66 -15.53
N LEU A 341 -7.07 -7.39 -14.60
CA LEU A 341 -8.30 -6.94 -13.96
C LEU A 341 -8.09 -5.69 -13.10
N VAL A 342 -6.97 -5.61 -12.37
CA VAL A 342 -6.57 -4.41 -11.62
C VAL A 342 -6.39 -3.21 -12.55
N LEU A 343 -5.68 -3.38 -13.67
CA LEU A 343 -5.48 -2.32 -14.66
C LEU A 343 -6.80 -1.88 -15.30
N THR A 344 -7.70 -2.81 -15.62
CA THR A 344 -9.06 -2.48 -16.09
C THR A 344 -9.81 -1.64 -15.06
N GLY A 345 -9.76 -2.00 -13.78
CA GLY A 345 -10.36 -1.22 -12.69
C GLY A 345 -9.86 0.23 -12.65
N VAL A 346 -8.55 0.46 -12.76
CA VAL A 346 -7.98 1.83 -12.80
C VAL A 346 -8.39 2.59 -14.05
N VAL A 347 -8.37 1.94 -15.22
CA VAL A 347 -8.76 2.59 -16.47
C VAL A 347 -10.22 3.03 -16.41
N LEU A 348 -11.10 2.20 -15.82
CA LEU A 348 -12.50 2.56 -15.63
C LEU A 348 -12.65 3.73 -14.67
N LEU A 349 -12.02 3.67 -13.50
CA LEU A 349 -12.08 4.73 -12.49
C LEU A 349 -11.52 6.05 -13.05
N SER A 350 -10.36 6.03 -13.69
CA SER A 350 -9.74 7.25 -14.23
C SER A 350 -10.56 7.91 -15.34
N ASN A 351 -11.16 7.13 -16.25
CA ASN A 351 -11.86 7.71 -17.40
C ASN A 351 -13.31 8.10 -17.10
N PHE A 352 -14.01 7.35 -16.25
CA PHE A 352 -15.47 7.46 -16.11
C PHE A 352 -15.93 8.09 -14.80
N THR A 353 -15.05 8.30 -13.81
CA THR A 353 -15.44 9.00 -12.57
C THR A 353 -15.84 10.46 -12.84
N TYR A 354 -15.23 11.13 -13.82
CA TYR A 354 -15.43 12.57 -14.06
C TYR A 354 -16.62 12.89 -14.99
N PRO A 355 -17.63 13.65 -14.52
CA PRO A 355 -18.78 14.02 -15.34
C PRO A 355 -18.39 14.77 -16.62
N GLU A 356 -17.35 15.61 -16.52
CA GLU A 356 -16.82 16.42 -17.62
C GLU A 356 -16.23 15.55 -18.74
N ARG A 357 -15.59 14.43 -18.38
CA ARG A 357 -15.02 13.47 -19.34
C ARG A 357 -16.08 12.62 -20.02
N VAL A 358 -17.21 12.41 -19.33
CA VAL A 358 -18.37 11.67 -19.85
C VAL A 358 -19.31 12.59 -20.66
N GLY A 359 -19.05 13.90 -20.68
CA GLY A 359 -19.85 14.88 -21.43
C GLY A 359 -21.19 15.20 -20.77
N ILE A 360 -21.33 14.96 -19.46
CA ILE A 360 -22.55 15.28 -18.71
C ILE A 360 -22.56 16.78 -18.39
N PRO A 361 -23.53 17.56 -18.90
CA PRO A 361 -23.61 18.99 -18.64
C PRO A 361 -23.72 19.29 -17.14
N SER A 362 -23.08 20.36 -16.69
CA SER A 362 -23.11 20.80 -15.29
C SER A 362 -24.52 21.08 -14.76
N SER A 363 -25.51 21.31 -15.63
CA SER A 363 -26.92 21.53 -15.29
C SER A 363 -27.69 20.26 -14.90
N ILE A 364 -27.18 19.06 -15.23
CA ILE A 364 -27.86 17.77 -14.96
C ILE A 364 -27.13 16.98 -13.86
N GLN A 365 -26.00 17.50 -13.36
CA GLN A 365 -25.24 16.81 -12.32
C GLN A 365 -26.05 16.75 -11.02
N PRO A 366 -26.30 15.56 -10.45
CA PRO A 366 -26.96 15.44 -9.17
C PRO A 366 -26.11 16.14 -8.11
N SER A 367 -26.70 17.09 -7.40
CA SER A 367 -26.09 17.61 -6.17
C SER A 367 -26.03 16.47 -5.18
N VAL A 368 -24.82 15.93 -4.94
CA VAL A 368 -24.58 15.06 -3.79
C VAL A 368 -24.67 15.96 -2.57
N THR A 369 -25.87 16.00 -1.96
CA THR A 369 -26.13 16.58 -0.64
C THR A 369 -25.80 15.59 0.44
#